data_AF-A0A5B7CCA8-F1
#
_entry.id   AF-A0A5B7CCA8-F1
#
_cell.length_a   1.000
_cell.length_b   1.000
_cell.length_c   1.000
_cell.angle_alpha   90.00
_cell.angle_beta   90.00
_cell.angle_gamma   90.00
#
_symmetry.space_group_name_H-M   'P 1'
#
loop_
_entity.id
_entity.type
_entity.pdbx_description
1 polymer ?
#
loop_
_entity_poly.entity_id
_entity_poly.type
_entity_poly.pdbx_seq_one_letter_code
_entity_poly.pdbx_strand_id
1 'polypeptide(L)'
;KMMEEGKLKEILDSKLNNDERAITAMKVALWCIQVDVYLRPPMTKVVQMLEGICAVPDPPTSSRISSRLYSGFFKSSSEEGTFSGLTNYNSDALVSDVRLSGPR
;
A
#
# COMPACT_ATOMS: atom_id res chain seq x y z
N LYS A 1 11.35 17.62 6.01
CA LYS A 1 11.74 16.82 7.20
C LYS A 1 11.62 15.36 6.80
N MET A 2 12.76 14.70 6.65
CA MET A 2 12.93 13.38 6.04
C MET A 2 12.45 12.29 7.02
N MET A 3 11.67 11.32 6.56
CA MET A 3 11.56 10.04 7.28
C MET A 3 12.54 9.10 6.60
N GLU A 4 13.74 9.12 7.16
CA GLU A 4 14.81 8.18 6.89
C GLU A 4 14.34 6.79 7.28
N GLU A 5 14.85 5.80 6.56
CA GLU A 5 14.57 4.39 6.78
C GLU A 5 14.85 4.01 8.24
N GLY A 6 13.97 3.19 8.82
CA GLY A 6 14.37 2.31 9.90
C GLY A 6 14.11 2.80 11.32
N LYS A 7 12.92 2.47 11.83
CA LYS A 7 12.86 1.65 13.04
C LYS A 7 11.55 0.87 13.08
N LEU A 8 11.56 -0.34 12.51
CA LEU A 8 10.52 -1.34 12.80
C LEU A 8 10.31 -1.49 14.33
N LYS A 9 11.37 -1.27 15.11
CA LYS A 9 11.36 -1.27 16.59
C LYS A 9 10.57 -0.13 17.26
N GLU A 10 10.17 0.91 16.52
CA GLU A 10 9.35 2.01 17.06
C GLU A 10 7.85 1.72 16.97
N ILE A 11 7.44 0.91 15.99
CA ILE A 11 6.04 0.54 15.79
C ILE A 11 5.72 -0.72 16.62
N LEU A 12 6.73 -1.55 16.87
CA LEU A 12 6.58 -2.76 17.68
C LEU A 12 6.40 -2.41 19.15
N ASP A 13 5.46 -3.08 19.82
CA ASP A 13 5.31 -2.95 21.27
C ASP A 13 6.66 -3.23 21.95
N SER A 14 7.05 -2.38 22.89
CA SER A 14 8.22 -2.55 23.74
C SER A 14 8.37 -3.96 24.32
N LYS A 15 7.27 -4.66 24.63
CA LYS A 15 7.28 -6.04 25.14
C LYS A 15 7.70 -7.08 24.10
N LEU A 16 7.60 -6.74 22.82
CA LEU A 16 7.88 -7.61 21.68
C LEU A 16 9.18 -7.24 20.95
N ASN A 17 9.90 -6.22 21.41
CA ASN A 17 11.04 -5.64 20.68
C ASN A 17 12.23 -6.58 20.43
N ASN A 18 12.29 -7.70 21.16
CA ASN A 18 13.31 -8.75 21.01
C ASN A 18 12.70 -10.09 20.52
N ASP A 19 11.44 -10.08 20.08
CA ASP A 19 10.79 -11.25 19.51
C ASP A 19 10.96 -11.25 17.98
N GLU A 20 11.87 -12.09 17.50
CA GLU A 20 12.12 -12.30 16.07
C GLU A 20 10.86 -12.71 15.29
N ARG A 21 9.93 -13.42 15.95
CA ARG A 21 8.66 -13.81 15.33
C ARG A 21 7.75 -12.60 15.14
N ALA A 22 7.77 -11.65 16.07
CA ALA A 22 7.04 -10.40 15.95
C ALA A 22 7.61 -9.50 14.85
N ILE A 23 8.95 -9.42 14.74
CA ILE A 23 9.63 -8.72 13.64
C ILE A 23 9.26 -9.36 12.28
N THR A 24 9.31 -10.68 12.21
CA THR A 24 8.93 -11.45 11.02
C THR A 24 7.48 -11.19 10.62
N ALA A 25 6.55 -11.31 11.57
CA ALA A 25 5.13 -11.05 11.34
C ALA A 25 4.89 -9.61 10.85
N MET A 26 5.64 -8.64 11.39
CA MET A 26 5.52 -7.26 10.96
C MET A 26 6.04 -7.04 9.53
N LYS A 27 7.16 -7.66 9.13
CA LYS A 27 7.64 -7.63 7.74
C LYS A 27 6.63 -8.27 6.78
N VAL A 28 6.04 -9.40 7.16
CA VAL A 28 4.99 -10.07 6.37
C VAL A 28 3.75 -9.19 6.24
N ALA A 29 3.32 -8.53 7.33
CA ALA A 29 2.19 -7.61 7.29
C ALA A 29 2.44 -6.44 6.31
N LEU A 30 3.66 -5.89 6.29
CA LEU A 30 4.05 -4.84 5.34
C LEU A 30 3.96 -5.28 3.87
N TRP A 31 4.21 -6.55 3.56
CA TRP A 31 3.96 -7.11 2.23
C TRP A 31 2.46 -7.25 1.91
N CYS A 32 1.65 -7.64 2.89
CA CYS A 32 0.21 -7.87 2.69
C CYS A 32 -0.60 -6.58 2.48
N ILE A 33 -0.21 -5.47 3.10
CA ILE A 33 -0.95 -4.20 3.03
C ILE A 33 -0.61 -3.35 1.80
N GLN A 34 0.26 -3.84 0.90
CA GLN A 34 0.68 -3.10 -0.28
C GLN A 34 -0.52 -2.71 -1.15
N VAL A 35 -0.52 -1.49 -1.69
CA VAL A 35 -1.58 -0.99 -2.57
C VAL A 35 -1.62 -1.79 -3.87
N ASP A 36 -0.44 -2.13 -4.40
CA ASP A 36 -0.30 -2.98 -5.57
C ASP A 36 -0.52 -4.44 -5.20
N VAL A 37 -1.56 -5.06 -5.77
CA VAL A 37 -1.96 -6.45 -5.51
C VAL A 37 -0.90 -7.42 -6.02
N TYR A 38 -0.15 -7.08 -7.07
CA TYR A 38 0.88 -7.96 -7.62
C TYR A 38 2.12 -8.07 -6.73
N LEU A 39 2.29 -7.13 -5.80
CA LEU A 39 3.34 -7.21 -4.78
C LEU A 39 2.90 -8.02 -3.56
N ARG A 40 1.60 -8.31 -3.40
CA ARG A 40 1.11 -9.09 -2.25
C ARG A 40 1.48 -10.56 -2.44
N PRO A 41 2.15 -11.20 -1.47
CA PRO A 41 2.46 -12.61 -1.55
C PRO A 41 1.19 -13.47 -1.46
N PRO A 42 1.15 -14.64 -2.13
CA PRO A 42 0.04 -15.58 -1.97
C PRO A 42 0.01 -16.13 -0.55
N MET A 43 -1.19 -16.54 -0.08
CA MET A 43 -1.37 -16.98 1.31
C MET A 43 -0.49 -18.16 1.69
N THR A 44 -0.23 -19.10 0.76
CA THR A 44 0.72 -20.20 0.96
C THR A 44 2.11 -19.69 1.31
N LYS A 45 2.59 -18.64 0.64
CA LYS A 45 3.90 -18.04 0.91
C LYS A 45 3.89 -17.29 2.23
N VAL A 46 2.81 -16.59 2.56
CA VAL A 46 2.60 -15.91 3.85
C VAL A 46 2.73 -16.91 5.00
N VAL A 47 2.07 -18.06 4.92
CA VAL A 47 2.15 -19.11 5.96
C VAL A 47 3.57 -19.67 6.07
N GLN A 48 4.21 -20.01 4.94
CA GLN A 48 5.60 -20.46 4.95
C GLN A 48 6.57 -19.46 5.60
N MET A 49 6.34 -18.16 5.38
CA MET A 49 7.12 -17.10 6.02
C MET A 49 6.87 -17.03 7.53
N LEU A 50 5.61 -17.14 7.98
CA LEU A 50 5.24 -17.10 9.40
C LEU A 50 5.63 -18.36 10.18
N GLU A 51 5.73 -19.51 9.52
CA GLU A 51 6.21 -20.77 10.07
C GLU A 51 7.74 -20.90 10.05
N GLY A 52 8.45 -19.93 9.45
CA GLY A 52 9.91 -19.93 9.36
C GLY A 52 10.47 -20.91 8.31
N ILE A 53 9.62 -21.45 7.43
CA ILE A 53 10.02 -22.33 6.33
C ILE A 53 10.74 -21.54 5.22
N CYS A 54 10.39 -20.26 5.08
CA CYS A 54 11.01 -19.35 4.11
C CYS A 54 11.43 -18.04 4.77
N ALA A 55 12.60 -17.52 4.37
CA ALA A 55 13.05 -16.19 4.77
C ALA A 55 12.09 -15.10 4.27
N VAL A 56 11.98 -14.02 5.04
CA VAL A 56 11.15 -12.86 4.71
C VAL A 56 12.02 -11.74 4.12
N PRO A 57 11.88 -11.44 2.82
CA PRO A 57 12.62 -10.34 2.21
C PRO A 57 12.17 -9.00 2.81
N ASP A 58 13.02 -7.99 2.73
CA ASP A 58 12.66 -6.66 3.19
C ASP A 58 11.49 -6.11 2.37
N PRO A 59 10.42 -5.63 3.06
CA PRO A 59 9.25 -5.12 2.36
C PRO A 59 9.58 -3.81 1.64
N PRO A 60 8.90 -3.51 0.52
CA PRO A 60 9.12 -2.28 -0.21
C PRO A 60 8.73 -1.09 0.65
N THR A 61 9.56 -0.03 0.63
CA THR A 61 9.31 1.19 1.39
C THR A 61 7.99 1.82 0.96
N SER A 62 7.04 1.98 1.90
CA SER A 62 5.67 2.46 1.61
C SER A 62 5.58 3.95 1.18
N SER A 63 6.73 4.60 0.96
CA SER A 63 6.91 6.02 0.62
C SER A 63 6.02 6.52 -0.55
N ARG A 64 5.60 5.64 -1.46
CA ARG A 64 4.75 6.03 -2.61
C ARG A 64 3.28 6.27 -2.28
N ILE A 65 2.81 5.93 -1.08
CA ILE A 65 1.37 6.02 -0.73
C ILE A 65 0.99 7.46 -0.35
N SER A 66 1.79 8.12 0.48
CA SER A 66 1.52 9.51 0.91
C SER A 66 1.59 10.50 -0.26
N SER A 67 2.54 10.30 -1.18
CA SER A 67 2.75 11.19 -2.34
C SER A 67 1.62 11.15 -3.38
N ARG A 68 0.97 9.99 -3.60
CA ARG A 68 -0.15 9.89 -4.56
C ARG A 68 -1.47 10.40 -4.00
N LEU A 69 -1.76 10.16 -2.72
CA LEU A 69 -3.00 10.62 -2.10
C LEU A 69 -2.99 12.15 -1.91
N TYR A 70 -1.83 12.74 -1.59
CA TYR A 70 -1.71 14.20 -1.52
C TYR A 70 -1.75 14.88 -2.90
N SER A 71 -1.16 14.31 -3.97
CA SER A 71 -1.17 14.98 -5.27
C SER A 71 -2.55 14.99 -5.95
N GLY A 72 -3.41 14.00 -5.66
CA GLY A 72 -4.78 13.94 -6.17
C GLY A 72 -5.77 14.86 -5.45
N PHE A 73 -5.58 15.10 -4.15
CA PHE A 73 -6.51 15.92 -3.35
C PHE A 73 -6.30 17.44 -3.52
N PHE A 74 -5.07 17.91 -3.69
CA PHE A 74 -4.77 19.35 -3.80
C PHE A 74 -4.79 19.90 -5.24
N LYS A 75 -4.81 19.02 -6.26
CA LYS A 75 -4.83 19.45 -7.67
C LYS A 75 -6.27 19.66 -8.18
N SER A 76 -7.12 20.28 -7.36
CA SER A 76 -8.46 20.72 -7.76
C SER A 76 -8.73 22.19 -7.43
N SER A 77 -7.69 23.01 -7.24
CA SER A 77 -7.82 24.47 -7.14
C SER A 77 -6.73 25.18 -7.94
N SER A 78 -6.91 25.30 -9.25
CA SER A 78 -6.59 26.52 -10.00
C SER A 78 -7.09 26.32 -11.41
N GLU A 79 -7.90 27.26 -11.85
CA GLU A 79 -8.56 27.27 -13.14
C GLU A 79 -7.53 27.50 -14.28
N GLU A 80 -7.92 27.02 -15.47
CA GLU A 80 -7.46 27.40 -16.81
C GLU A 80 -6.11 26.85 -17.36
N GLY A 81 -6.22 26.18 -18.52
CA GLY A 81 -5.19 26.28 -19.57
C GLY A 81 -4.59 24.98 -20.13
N THR A 82 -5.19 24.50 -21.22
CA THR A 82 -4.60 23.65 -22.29
C THR A 82 -4.38 22.15 -22.00
N PHE A 83 -5.35 21.37 -22.48
CA PHE A 83 -5.28 19.92 -22.67
C PHE A 83 -4.44 19.60 -23.92
N SER A 84 -3.32 18.88 -23.76
CA SER A 84 -2.63 18.20 -24.86
C SER A 84 -1.78 17.04 -24.37
N GLY A 85 -2.10 15.82 -24.86
CA GLY A 85 -1.20 14.66 -25.02
C GLY A 85 -0.78 13.93 -23.74
N LEU A 86 -1.46 12.87 -23.30
CA LEU A 86 -1.41 11.47 -23.78
C LEU A 86 -0.10 10.72 -23.44
N THR A 87 -0.21 9.61 -22.71
CA THR A 87 0.12 8.23 -23.14
C THR A 87 -0.41 7.25 -22.07
N ASN A 88 -1.61 6.69 -22.28
CA ASN A 88 -1.88 5.32 -22.77
C ASN A 88 -1.13 4.18 -22.06
N TYR A 89 -1.83 3.45 -21.17
CA TYR A 89 -2.32 2.12 -21.53
C TYR A 89 -3.53 1.73 -20.68
N ASN A 90 -4.59 1.31 -21.38
CA ASN A 90 -5.90 0.93 -20.86
C ASN A 90 -5.87 -0.46 -20.21
N SER A 91 -6.73 -0.64 -19.21
CA SER A 91 -7.53 -1.86 -19.07
C SER A 91 -8.83 -1.50 -18.34
N ASP A 92 -9.91 -1.75 -19.05
CA ASP A 92 -11.29 -1.34 -18.81
C ASP A 92 -11.91 -2.01 -17.58
N ALA A 93 -12.78 -1.27 -16.87
CA ALA A 93 -14.14 -1.71 -16.55
C ALA A 93 -14.84 -0.67 -15.67
N LEU A 94 -15.85 -0.05 -16.29
CA LEU A 94 -16.91 0.77 -15.72
C LEU A 94 -17.45 0.22 -14.38
N VAL A 95 -17.51 1.06 -13.35
CA VAL A 95 -18.54 0.93 -12.31
C VAL A 95 -19.53 2.05 -12.58
N SER A 96 -20.55 1.73 -13.38
CA SER A 96 -21.67 2.63 -13.65
C SER A 96 -22.38 2.98 -12.33
N ASP A 97 -22.62 4.28 -12.13
CA ASP A 97 -23.36 4.80 -10.99
C ASP A 97 -24.71 4.08 -10.82
N VAL A 98 -24.91 3.45 -9.65
CA VAL A 98 -26.21 2.94 -9.22
C VAL A 98 -27.10 4.15 -8.92
N ARG A 99 -28.02 4.45 -9.84
CA ARG A 99 -29.10 5.41 -9.61
C ARG A 99 -30.09 4.80 -8.63
N LEU A 100 -29.96 5.15 -7.35
CA LEU A 100 -30.99 4.87 -6.35
C LEU A 100 -32.27 5.63 -6.75
N SER A 101 -33.27 4.91 -7.22
CA SER A 101 -34.60 5.49 -7.46
C SER A 101 -35.14 6.06 -6.15
N GLY A 102 -35.65 7.30 -6.23
CA GLY A 102 -36.19 8.08 -5.11
C GLY A 102 -37.48 7.52 -4.50
N PRO A 103 -38.07 8.24 -3.52
CA PRO A 103 -39.00 7.68 -2.54
C PRO A 103 -40.29 7.14 -3.16
N ARG A 104 -40.79 6.09 -2.52
CA ARG A 104 -41.92 5.23 -2.91
C ARG A 104 -43.24 5.97 -3.13
#